data_AF-A0A7I8CCJ2-F1
#
_entry.id   AF-A0A7I8CCJ2-F1
#
_cell.length_a   1.000
_cell.length_b   1.000
_cell.length_c   1.000
_cell.angle_alpha   90.00
_cell.angle_beta   90.00
_cell.angle_gamma   90.00
#
_symmetry.space_group_name_H-M   'P 1'
#
loop_
_entity.id
_entity.type
_entity.pdbx_description
1 polymer ?
#
loop_
_entity_poly.entity_id
_entity_poly.type
_entity_poly.pdbx_seq_one_letter_code
_entity_poly.pdbx_strand_id
1 'polypeptide(L)'
;MPPLRAGNLLATVEGIRLHSSECARWQRWGPYLSERQWGTVREDYSPNGTAWDYFPHDHARSRAYRWGEDGIAGFGDDTLNWCVSIAMWNRADPILKERLFGLTNQEGNHGEDVKELYFYLDGTPTHSYMRMLYKYPHGAFPYQDLVEENGRRGADLPEYEVLDTGVFDDLRYFDVTVEYAKSTPEDIVMRVTVENRADESASLDLLPQIWARNKWSWKEGDERPKLTKETVHGVTRLLGTHPGHEPIVVTAWSPDTTVFEWLFCENDTNVRRHFNMDAQGPFKDGFNDYLVHGDADAIRRDAGTKAAAHVPLNLPPQGRPSSICAGVPSFAPMKRRSMPSNCSRSASPKPMRSMRRCSTLSKAPTSGSCSARRWRACCGRSSITSSTSSAGWTATPRSRRRPHRANRGAIATGGICATRISCRCPTSGSIRGTHHGISRFMPPRSR
;
A
#
# COMPACT_ATOMS: atom_id res chain seq x y z
N MET A 1 -29.15 -7.46 22.46
CA MET A 1 -29.06 -7.59 20.98
C MET A 1 -30.06 -8.63 20.54
N PRO A 2 -30.86 -8.39 19.47
CA PRO A 2 -31.60 -9.48 18.86
C PRO A 2 -30.61 -10.57 18.42
N PRO A 3 -30.97 -11.86 18.50
CA PRO A 3 -30.09 -12.94 18.06
C PRO A 3 -29.72 -12.72 16.60
N LEU A 4 -28.43 -12.85 16.29
CA LEU A 4 -27.92 -12.83 14.91
C LEU A 4 -28.69 -13.91 14.14
N ARG A 5 -29.65 -13.49 13.31
CA ARG A 5 -30.34 -14.42 12.41
C ARG A 5 -29.32 -14.90 11.40
N ALA A 6 -29.21 -16.20 11.22
CA ALA A 6 -28.44 -16.80 10.14
C ALA A 6 -29.05 -16.32 8.80
N GLY A 7 -28.47 -15.27 8.23
CA GLY A 7 -28.79 -14.82 6.88
C GLY A 7 -28.09 -15.73 5.88
N ASN A 8 -28.77 -16.06 4.78
CA ASN A 8 -28.10 -16.70 3.66
C ASN A 8 -27.05 -15.71 3.11
N LEU A 9 -25.77 -16.07 3.18
CA LEU A 9 -24.67 -15.22 2.69
C LEU A 9 -24.91 -14.78 1.24
N LEU A 10 -25.51 -15.64 0.42
CA LEU A 10 -25.84 -15.35 -0.98
C LEU A 10 -26.94 -14.30 -1.16
N ALA A 11 -27.75 -14.06 -0.13
CA ALA A 11 -28.81 -13.05 -0.14
C ALA A 11 -28.32 -11.68 0.36
N THR A 12 -27.08 -11.58 0.85
CA THR A 12 -26.48 -10.28 1.18
C THR A 12 -26.11 -9.52 -0.09
N VAL A 13 -25.95 -8.20 0.00
CA VAL A 13 -25.48 -7.37 -1.13
C VAL A 13 -24.14 -7.91 -1.66
N GLU A 14 -23.23 -8.30 -0.77
CA GLU A 14 -21.94 -8.84 -1.16
C GLU A 14 -22.05 -10.23 -1.82
N GLY A 15 -22.91 -11.10 -1.29
CA GLY A 15 -23.21 -12.40 -1.91
C GLY A 15 -23.77 -12.23 -3.31
N ILE A 16 -24.68 -11.28 -3.52
CA ILE A 16 -25.22 -10.96 -4.85
C ILE A 16 -24.10 -10.48 -5.78
N ARG A 17 -23.21 -9.59 -5.32
CA ARG A 17 -22.09 -9.12 -6.15
C ARG A 17 -21.16 -10.26 -6.56
N LEU A 18 -20.79 -11.13 -5.61
CA LEU A 18 -19.87 -12.26 -5.85
C LEU A 18 -20.40 -13.26 -6.87
N HIS A 19 -21.72 -13.46 -6.92
CA HIS A 19 -22.37 -14.39 -7.84
C HIS A 19 -22.97 -13.71 -9.08
N SER A 20 -22.82 -12.39 -9.21
CA SER A 20 -23.22 -11.65 -10.40
C SER A 20 -22.18 -11.76 -11.52
N SER A 21 -22.61 -11.53 -12.76
CA SER A 21 -21.69 -11.37 -13.90
C SER A 21 -20.74 -10.18 -13.76
N GLU A 22 -21.06 -9.24 -12.86
CA GLU A 22 -20.29 -8.01 -12.63
C GLU A 22 -19.16 -8.20 -11.60
N CYS A 23 -19.01 -9.37 -10.99
CA CYS A 23 -18.01 -9.64 -9.95
C CYS A 23 -16.59 -9.19 -10.35
N ALA A 24 -16.17 -9.51 -11.58
CA ALA A 24 -14.88 -9.08 -12.12
C ALA A 24 -14.74 -7.56 -12.21
N ARG A 25 -15.82 -6.82 -12.53
CA ARG A 25 -15.80 -5.36 -12.54
C ARG A 25 -15.65 -4.81 -11.14
N TRP A 26 -16.34 -5.39 -10.15
CA TRP A 26 -16.16 -4.97 -8.75
C TRP A 26 -14.72 -5.18 -8.30
N GLN A 27 -14.12 -6.32 -8.65
CA GLN A 27 -12.74 -6.63 -8.27
C GLN A 27 -11.71 -5.79 -9.01
N ARG A 28 -12.01 -5.23 -10.19
CA ARG A 28 -11.06 -4.42 -10.98
C ARG A 28 -10.30 -3.38 -10.16
N TRP A 29 -10.94 -2.73 -9.18
CA TRP A 29 -10.27 -1.81 -8.25
C TRP A 29 -10.20 -2.41 -6.86
N GLY A 30 -9.01 -2.43 -6.27
CA GLY A 30 -8.75 -3.13 -5.03
C GLY A 30 -7.42 -2.73 -4.37
N PRO A 31 -7.09 -3.38 -3.24
CA PRO A 31 -5.82 -3.20 -2.54
C PRO A 31 -4.68 -3.95 -3.26
N TYR A 32 -4.41 -3.56 -4.51
CA TYR A 32 -3.40 -4.20 -5.37
C TYR A 32 -2.01 -3.56 -5.25
N LEU A 33 -1.91 -2.42 -4.56
CA LEU A 33 -0.64 -1.83 -4.21
C LEU A 33 -0.05 -2.56 -3.01
N SER A 34 1.26 -2.79 -3.07
CA SER A 34 2.01 -3.19 -1.88
C SER A 34 2.19 -1.99 -0.94
N GLU A 35 2.39 -2.21 0.35
CA GLU A 35 2.84 -1.15 1.25
C GLU A 35 4.37 -1.02 1.27
N ARG A 36 5.06 -1.99 0.64
CA ARG A 36 6.52 -2.05 0.47
C ARG A 36 6.89 -2.68 -0.89
N GLN A 37 7.40 -1.86 -1.80
CA GLN A 37 7.94 -2.29 -3.10
C GLN A 37 9.48 -2.20 -3.17
N TRP A 38 10.09 -1.46 -2.24
CA TRP A 38 11.55 -1.36 -2.09
C TRP A 38 12.16 -2.68 -1.55
N GLY A 39 13.43 -2.92 -1.87
CA GLY A 39 14.17 -4.11 -1.42
C GLY A 39 13.67 -5.43 -2.00
N THR A 40 12.96 -5.42 -3.14
CA THR A 40 12.38 -6.64 -3.73
C THR A 40 13.25 -7.20 -4.86
N VAL A 41 13.26 -8.53 -5.00
CA VAL A 41 14.01 -9.24 -6.07
C VAL A 41 13.61 -8.79 -7.47
N ARG A 42 12.37 -8.33 -7.68
CA ARG A 42 11.91 -7.84 -8.99
C ARG A 42 12.55 -6.50 -9.37
N GLU A 43 12.83 -5.66 -8.38
CA GLU A 43 13.44 -4.34 -8.58
C GLU A 43 14.97 -4.39 -8.50
N ASP A 44 15.56 -5.57 -8.36
CA ASP A 44 17.00 -5.77 -8.28
C ASP A 44 17.65 -5.87 -9.67
N TYR A 45 18.51 -4.91 -9.97
CA TYR A 45 19.36 -4.91 -11.15
C TYR A 45 20.85 -4.79 -10.77
N SER A 46 21.19 -5.14 -9.52
CA SER A 46 22.57 -5.20 -9.07
C SER A 46 23.32 -6.35 -9.76
N PRO A 47 24.64 -6.22 -9.95
CA PRO A 47 25.44 -7.30 -10.53
C PRO A 47 25.43 -8.61 -9.72
N ASN A 48 25.18 -8.51 -8.41
CA ASN A 48 25.38 -9.61 -7.45
C ASN A 48 24.08 -10.13 -6.82
N GLY A 49 22.90 -9.62 -7.21
CA GLY A 49 21.62 -10.07 -6.64
C GLY A 49 21.36 -9.55 -5.21
N THR A 50 21.83 -8.34 -4.88
CA THR A 50 21.68 -7.70 -3.57
C THR A 50 20.47 -6.74 -3.55
N ALA A 51 19.27 -7.31 -3.66
CA ALA A 51 18.02 -6.55 -3.80
C ALA A 51 17.79 -5.47 -2.72
N TRP A 52 18.09 -5.80 -1.46
CA TRP A 52 17.92 -4.92 -0.31
C TRP A 52 18.83 -3.68 -0.38
N ASP A 53 20.07 -3.84 -0.85
CA ASP A 53 21.05 -2.75 -0.96
C ASP A 53 20.89 -1.94 -2.25
N TYR A 54 20.34 -2.56 -3.31
CA TYR A 54 20.19 -1.93 -4.62
C TYR A 54 19.07 -0.89 -4.67
N PHE A 55 17.96 -1.19 -3.99
CA PHE A 55 16.79 -0.33 -3.92
C PHE A 55 16.27 -0.24 -2.47
N PRO A 56 17.05 0.40 -1.57
CA PRO A 56 16.69 0.54 -0.16
C PRO A 56 15.50 1.48 0.04
N HIS A 57 14.95 1.49 1.26
CA HIS A 57 13.87 2.38 1.66
C HIS A 57 14.15 3.86 1.34
N ASP A 58 15.39 4.36 1.52
CA ASP A 58 15.72 5.76 1.23
C ASP A 58 15.46 6.13 -0.25
N HIS A 59 15.76 5.21 -1.15
CA HIS A 59 15.58 5.40 -2.59
C HIS A 59 14.10 5.38 -3.01
N ALA A 60 13.23 4.68 -2.27
CA ALA A 60 11.81 4.48 -2.56
C ALA A 60 11.03 5.77 -2.85
N ARG A 61 11.34 6.86 -2.13
CA ARG A 61 10.66 8.15 -2.30
C ARG A 61 10.97 8.86 -3.62
N SER A 62 12.11 8.54 -4.22
CA SER A 62 12.71 9.32 -5.31
C SER A 62 13.03 8.48 -6.55
N ARG A 63 12.84 7.16 -6.52
CA ARG A 63 12.94 6.27 -7.70
C ARG A 63 11.57 5.69 -8.06
N ALA A 64 11.25 5.73 -9.35
CA ALA A 64 10.09 5.04 -9.90
C ALA A 64 10.30 3.53 -9.89
N TYR A 65 9.24 2.78 -9.64
CA TYR A 65 9.25 1.31 -9.67
C TYR A 65 8.92 0.80 -11.06
N ARG A 66 9.51 -0.34 -11.43
CA ARG A 66 9.26 -0.94 -12.75
C ARG A 66 8.13 -1.97 -12.73
N TRP A 67 8.01 -2.74 -11.65
CA TRP A 67 7.14 -3.92 -11.61
C TRP A 67 5.93 -3.78 -10.69
N GLY A 68 5.82 -2.67 -9.96
CA GLY A 68 4.74 -2.42 -9.01
C GLY A 68 4.69 -0.96 -8.61
N GLU A 69 4.01 -0.68 -7.51
CA GLU A 69 3.98 0.59 -6.80
C GLU A 69 3.81 0.31 -5.30
N ASP A 70 4.15 1.28 -4.45
CA ASP A 70 3.85 1.22 -3.03
C ASP A 70 3.07 2.42 -2.49
N GLY A 71 2.35 2.19 -1.39
CA GLY A 71 1.64 3.22 -0.66
C GLY A 71 0.91 2.70 0.58
N ILE A 72 0.91 3.48 1.67
CA ILE A 72 0.12 3.16 2.87
C ILE A 72 -1.38 3.20 2.50
N ALA A 73 -2.11 2.13 2.86
CA ALA A 73 -3.51 1.92 2.49
C ALA A 73 -3.72 2.02 0.96
N GLY A 74 -2.77 1.51 0.17
CA GLY A 74 -2.79 1.64 -1.28
C GLY A 74 -3.99 0.94 -1.95
N PHE A 75 -4.58 1.61 -2.93
CA PHE A 75 -5.72 1.14 -3.72
C PHE A 75 -5.49 1.49 -5.19
N GLY A 76 -5.85 0.60 -6.12
CA GLY A 76 -5.60 0.85 -7.54
C GLY A 76 -6.38 -0.11 -8.42
N ASP A 77 -6.31 0.11 -9.73
CA ASP A 77 -6.80 -0.90 -10.67
C ASP A 77 -5.88 -2.14 -10.67
N ASP A 78 -6.42 -3.28 -11.06
CA ASP A 78 -5.76 -4.60 -11.13
C ASP A 78 -4.47 -4.63 -11.98
N THR A 79 -4.26 -3.63 -12.84
CA THR A 79 -3.04 -3.47 -13.62
C THR A 79 -2.17 -2.28 -13.19
N LEU A 80 -2.54 -1.62 -12.10
CA LEU A 80 -1.90 -0.47 -11.48
C LEU A 80 -1.60 0.64 -12.50
N ASN A 81 -2.55 1.01 -13.34
CA ASN A 81 -2.43 2.20 -14.16
C ASN A 81 -2.61 3.46 -13.32
N TRP A 82 -3.59 3.42 -12.42
CA TRP A 82 -3.86 4.45 -11.44
C TRP A 82 -3.74 3.85 -10.04
N CYS A 83 -2.99 4.57 -9.20
CA CYS A 83 -2.69 4.22 -7.83
C CYS A 83 -3.18 5.35 -6.93
N VAL A 84 -3.77 5.00 -5.80
CA VAL A 84 -4.29 5.92 -4.78
C VAL A 84 -3.75 5.48 -3.43
N SER A 85 -3.32 6.42 -2.60
CA SER A 85 -2.88 6.15 -1.22
C SER A 85 -2.92 7.42 -0.38
N ILE A 86 -2.47 7.33 0.87
CA ILE A 86 -2.16 8.50 1.70
C ILE A 86 -0.65 8.76 1.79
N ALA A 87 -0.30 10.03 1.89
CA ALA A 87 0.97 10.50 2.46
C ALA A 87 0.68 11.44 3.65
N MET A 88 1.59 11.48 4.62
CA MET A 88 1.44 12.24 5.86
C MET A 88 2.76 12.86 6.31
N TRP A 89 2.70 13.99 7.01
CA TRP A 89 3.84 14.59 7.69
C TRP A 89 3.44 15.19 9.02
N ASN A 90 4.05 14.72 10.11
CA ASN A 90 3.84 15.22 11.47
C ASN A 90 4.65 16.50 11.77
N ARG A 91 5.32 17.08 10.75
CA ARG A 91 6.23 18.23 10.85
C ARG A 91 7.52 17.98 11.62
N ALA A 92 7.80 16.72 11.95
CA ALA A 92 9.00 16.30 12.67
C ALA A 92 9.81 15.25 11.88
N ASP A 93 9.13 14.39 11.12
CA ASP A 93 9.77 13.36 10.32
C ASP A 93 10.70 13.96 9.26
N PRO A 94 11.87 13.36 9.02
CA PRO A 94 12.82 13.80 7.99
C PRO A 94 12.35 13.49 6.56
N ILE A 95 11.24 12.77 6.40
CA ILE A 95 10.64 12.36 5.13
C ILE A 95 9.12 12.33 5.23
N LEU A 96 8.40 12.36 4.10
CA LEU A 96 6.98 12.04 4.09
C LEU A 96 6.72 10.56 4.42
N LYS A 97 5.72 10.32 5.28
CA LYS A 97 5.21 8.99 5.59
C LYS A 97 4.18 8.57 4.55
N GLU A 98 4.66 7.89 3.51
CA GLU A 98 3.83 7.42 2.39
C GLU A 98 3.96 5.92 2.12
N ARG A 99 4.90 5.25 2.79
CA ARG A 99 5.20 3.82 2.70
C ARG A 99 5.67 3.29 4.05
N LEU A 100 5.57 1.99 4.26
CA LEU A 100 6.02 1.37 5.50
C LEU A 100 7.54 1.26 5.54
N PHE A 101 8.11 1.63 6.68
CA PHE A 101 9.51 1.40 6.99
C PHE A 101 9.72 0.02 7.60
N GLY A 102 10.88 -0.56 7.31
CA GLY A 102 11.31 -1.83 7.88
C GLY A 102 12.80 -2.03 7.70
N LEU A 103 13.30 -3.07 8.34
CA LEU A 103 14.68 -3.51 8.30
C LEU A 103 14.87 -4.53 7.18
N THR A 104 16.03 -4.50 6.55
CA THR A 104 16.51 -5.55 5.65
C THR A 104 17.07 -6.73 6.44
N ASN A 105 17.37 -7.83 5.74
CA ASN A 105 17.96 -9.02 6.36
C ASN A 105 19.28 -8.77 7.10
N GLN A 106 20.05 -7.73 6.72
CA GLN A 106 21.32 -7.40 7.37
C GLN A 106 21.15 -6.41 8.52
N GLU A 107 20.04 -5.68 8.57
CA GLU A 107 19.77 -4.67 9.60
C GLU A 107 19.03 -5.27 10.81
N GLY A 108 18.17 -6.27 10.60
CA GLY A 108 17.44 -6.93 11.67
C GLY A 108 18.19 -8.13 12.27
N ASN A 109 18.20 -8.25 13.60
CA ASN A 109 18.81 -9.38 14.30
C ASN A 109 18.13 -10.73 14.01
N HIS A 110 16.85 -10.71 13.62
CA HIS A 110 16.09 -11.88 13.14
C HIS A 110 15.69 -11.79 11.66
N GLY A 111 16.30 -10.88 10.91
CA GLY A 111 16.08 -10.69 9.47
C GLY A 111 15.14 -9.53 9.15
N GLU A 112 14.44 -9.62 8.03
CA GLU A 112 13.52 -8.58 7.57
C GLU A 112 12.35 -8.38 8.53
N ASP A 113 12.08 -7.12 8.89
CA ASP A 113 11.04 -6.78 9.85
C ASP A 113 10.44 -5.38 9.61
N VAL A 114 9.11 -5.26 9.69
CA VAL A 114 8.39 -4.00 9.49
C VAL A 114 8.20 -3.31 10.83
N LYS A 115 8.76 -2.11 10.99
CA LYS A 115 8.81 -1.40 12.29
C LYS A 115 7.64 -0.42 12.47
N GLU A 116 6.48 -0.74 11.93
CA GLU A 116 5.31 0.15 11.83
C GLU A 116 4.10 -0.46 12.54
N LEU A 117 3.19 0.40 13.03
CA LEU A 117 1.95 -0.06 13.66
C LEU A 117 0.75 0.17 12.75
N TYR A 118 0.25 -0.91 12.14
CA TYR A 118 -0.86 -0.87 11.22
C TYR A 118 -1.74 -2.12 11.29
N PHE A 119 -3.02 -1.96 10.95
CA PHE A 119 -4.04 -3.00 11.10
C PHE A 119 -5.03 -2.95 9.95
N TYR A 120 -5.25 -4.07 9.28
CA TYR A 120 -6.41 -4.24 8.39
C TYR A 120 -7.62 -4.60 9.26
N LEU A 121 -8.63 -3.72 9.27
CA LEU A 121 -9.77 -3.82 10.17
C LEU A 121 -10.99 -4.46 9.51
N ASP A 122 -11.19 -4.22 8.22
CA ASP A 122 -12.33 -4.76 7.47
C ASP A 122 -12.04 -4.81 5.96
N GLY A 123 -12.74 -5.68 5.24
CA GLY A 123 -12.58 -5.84 3.80
C GLY A 123 -13.56 -6.85 3.20
N THR A 124 -14.29 -6.46 2.15
CA THR A 124 -15.18 -7.38 1.42
C THR A 124 -14.44 -8.07 0.26
N PRO A 125 -14.81 -9.30 -0.13
CA PRO A 125 -14.15 -10.02 -1.23
C PRO A 125 -14.24 -9.35 -2.61
N THR A 126 -15.22 -8.47 -2.83
CA THR A 126 -15.32 -7.62 -4.04
C THR A 126 -14.62 -6.27 -3.89
N HIS A 127 -13.93 -6.06 -2.76
CA HIS A 127 -13.28 -4.81 -2.36
C HIS A 127 -14.25 -3.63 -2.26
N SER A 128 -15.56 -3.89 -2.17
CA SER A 128 -16.60 -2.86 -2.13
C SER A 128 -16.53 -1.98 -0.88
N TYR A 129 -15.92 -2.51 0.18
CA TYR A 129 -15.52 -1.77 1.35
C TYR A 129 -14.18 -2.33 1.86
N MET A 130 -13.28 -1.45 2.27
CA MET A 130 -11.99 -1.78 2.88
C MET A 130 -11.69 -0.77 3.99
N ARG A 131 -11.09 -1.21 5.10
CA ARG A 131 -10.70 -0.34 6.20
C ARG A 131 -9.35 -0.73 6.79
N MET A 132 -8.46 0.25 6.91
CA MET A 132 -7.15 0.13 7.54
C MET A 132 -7.00 1.19 8.65
N LEU A 133 -6.26 0.85 9.70
CA LEU A 133 -5.79 1.78 10.72
C LEU A 133 -4.26 1.84 10.68
N TYR A 134 -3.70 3.03 10.67
CA TYR A 134 -2.28 3.31 10.78
C TYR A 134 -2.04 4.21 11.98
N LYS A 135 -1.02 3.92 12.81
CA LYS A 135 -0.66 4.76 13.96
C LYS A 135 0.58 5.57 13.63
N TYR A 136 0.48 6.90 13.68
CA TYR A 136 1.56 7.81 13.30
C TYR A 136 1.99 8.69 14.48
N PRO A 137 3.25 8.63 14.95
CA PRO A 137 3.68 9.41 16.10
C PRO A 137 3.68 10.92 15.83
N HIS A 138 3.52 11.70 16.90
CA HIS A 138 3.71 13.17 16.85
C HIS A 138 5.18 13.53 16.62
N GLY A 139 6.08 12.82 17.29
CA GLY A 139 7.53 13.02 17.17
C GLY A 139 8.10 12.38 15.91
N ALA A 140 9.32 12.77 15.56
CA ALA A 140 10.06 12.20 14.44
C ALA A 140 10.18 10.68 14.61
N PHE A 141 9.84 9.94 13.57
CA PHE A 141 9.91 8.50 13.57
C PHE A 141 11.38 8.02 13.72
N PRO A 142 11.65 7.04 14.59
CA PRO A 142 13.01 6.70 15.04
C PRO A 142 13.76 5.78 14.07
N TYR A 143 13.88 6.17 12.79
CA TYR A 143 14.46 5.32 11.73
C TYR A 143 15.87 4.81 12.07
N GLN A 144 16.77 5.71 12.46
CA GLN A 144 18.18 5.39 12.70
C GLN A 144 18.38 4.55 13.97
N ASP A 145 17.66 4.87 15.04
CA ASP A 145 17.70 4.12 16.31
C ASP A 145 17.25 2.66 16.11
N LEU A 146 16.17 2.46 15.33
CA LEU A 146 15.70 1.12 14.96
C LEU A 146 16.75 0.32 14.18
N VAL A 147 17.47 0.93 13.25
CA VAL A 147 18.53 0.26 12.48
C VAL A 147 19.73 -0.06 13.36
N GLU A 148 20.22 0.92 14.13
CA GLU A 148 21.44 0.78 14.93
C GLU A 148 21.30 -0.23 16.06
N GLU A 149 20.21 -0.18 16.82
CA GLU A 149 20.02 -1.09 17.96
C GLU A 149 19.71 -2.52 17.51
N ASN A 150 18.94 -2.72 16.44
CA ASN A 150 18.74 -4.08 15.89
C ASN A 150 20.04 -4.64 15.31
N GLY A 151 20.84 -3.82 14.61
CA GLY A 151 22.14 -4.25 14.08
C GLY A 151 23.16 -4.61 15.18
N ARG A 152 23.02 -4.03 16.38
CA ARG A 152 23.86 -4.36 17.55
C ARG A 152 23.44 -5.67 18.24
N ARG A 153 22.18 -6.08 18.11
CA ARG A 153 21.63 -7.26 18.79
C ARG A 153 22.02 -8.55 18.07
N GLY A 154 22.41 -9.54 18.85
CA GLY A 154 22.58 -10.91 18.36
C GLY A 154 21.24 -11.63 18.19
N ALA A 155 21.27 -12.79 17.52
CA ALA A 155 20.09 -13.64 17.33
C ALA A 155 19.51 -14.20 18.66
N ASP A 156 20.26 -14.13 19.76
CA ASP A 156 19.86 -14.56 21.10
C ASP A 156 19.01 -13.52 21.86
N LEU A 157 18.95 -12.27 21.37
CA LEU A 157 18.14 -11.20 21.92
C LEU A 157 16.83 -11.02 21.13
N PRO A 158 15.74 -10.54 21.77
CA PRO A 158 14.54 -10.17 21.04
C PRO A 158 14.80 -8.95 20.14
N GLU A 159 13.99 -8.85 19.08
CA GLU A 159 13.93 -7.68 18.21
C GLU A 159 13.70 -6.39 19.03
N TYR A 160 14.30 -5.29 18.58
CA TYR A 160 14.02 -3.95 19.12
C TYR A 160 12.88 -3.34 18.33
N GLU A 161 11.74 -3.16 18.98
CA GLU A 161 10.51 -2.71 18.33
C GLU A 161 10.30 -1.20 18.42
N VAL A 162 9.49 -0.67 17.51
CA VAL A 162 9.16 0.78 17.52
C VAL A 162 8.55 1.24 18.84
N LEU A 163 7.86 0.34 19.55
CA LEU A 163 7.32 0.62 20.88
C LEU A 163 8.41 0.78 21.96
N ASP A 164 9.57 0.15 21.78
CA ASP A 164 10.68 0.23 22.75
C ASP A 164 11.45 1.56 22.66
N THR A 165 11.21 2.35 21.61
CA THR A 165 11.82 3.68 21.41
C THR A 165 11.16 4.77 22.27
N GLY A 166 9.96 4.50 22.80
CA GLY A 166 9.14 5.48 23.52
C GLY A 166 8.47 6.53 22.63
N VAL A 167 8.57 6.44 21.29
CA VAL A 167 7.95 7.43 20.37
C VAL A 167 6.42 7.45 20.46
N PHE A 168 5.81 6.38 20.98
CA PHE A 168 4.36 6.26 21.22
C PHE A 168 3.96 6.51 22.69
N ASP A 169 4.91 6.87 23.56
CA ASP A 169 4.64 7.15 24.98
C ASP A 169 3.69 8.34 25.14
N ASP A 170 2.97 8.35 26.26
CA ASP A 170 1.98 9.38 26.60
C ASP A 170 0.85 9.54 25.56
N LEU A 171 0.61 8.50 24.74
CA LEU A 171 -0.35 8.52 23.63
C LEU A 171 -0.05 9.59 22.57
N ARG A 172 1.22 9.98 22.40
CA ARG A 172 1.67 11.00 21.43
C ARG A 172 1.69 10.49 20.00
N TYR A 173 0.51 10.15 19.50
CA TYR A 173 0.31 9.65 18.15
C TYR A 173 -1.10 9.96 17.62
N PHE A 174 -1.20 9.92 16.31
CA PHE A 174 -2.45 9.96 15.57
C PHE A 174 -2.93 8.54 15.26
N ASP A 175 -4.21 8.27 15.51
CA ASP A 175 -4.91 7.16 14.86
C ASP A 175 -5.40 7.64 13.48
N VAL A 176 -4.89 7.04 12.41
CA VAL A 176 -5.23 7.38 11.02
C VAL A 176 -6.01 6.21 10.42
N THR A 177 -7.33 6.36 10.36
CA THR A 177 -8.20 5.37 9.71
C THR A 177 -8.38 5.74 8.24
N VAL A 178 -8.10 4.79 7.34
CA VAL A 178 -8.36 4.91 5.90
C VAL A 178 -9.45 3.92 5.51
N GLU A 179 -10.49 4.40 4.85
CA GLU A 179 -11.60 3.61 4.35
C GLU A 179 -11.77 3.82 2.85
N TYR A 180 -12.02 2.73 2.13
CA TYR A 180 -12.50 2.77 0.76
C TYR A 180 -13.92 2.23 0.71
N ALA A 181 -14.79 2.88 -0.05
CA ALA A 181 -16.14 2.41 -0.31
C ALA A 181 -16.48 2.57 -1.79
N LYS A 182 -17.24 1.61 -2.33
CA LYS A 182 -17.71 1.61 -3.72
C LYS A 182 -19.23 1.59 -3.79
N SER A 183 -19.81 2.61 -4.42
CA SER A 183 -21.27 2.66 -4.70
C SER A 183 -21.62 1.82 -5.93
N THR A 184 -20.72 1.83 -6.92
CA THR A 184 -20.71 1.01 -8.14
C THR A 184 -19.29 0.46 -8.35
N PRO A 185 -19.05 -0.48 -9.28
CA PRO A 185 -17.70 -1.02 -9.49
C PRO A 185 -16.63 0.03 -9.77
N GLU A 186 -17.01 1.20 -10.30
CA GLU A 186 -16.07 2.25 -10.70
C GLU A 186 -16.29 3.60 -9.99
N ASP A 187 -17.20 3.69 -9.03
CA ASP A 187 -17.35 4.88 -8.17
C ASP A 187 -16.71 4.63 -6.81
N ILE A 188 -15.52 5.20 -6.59
CA ILE A 188 -14.65 4.92 -5.45
C ILE A 188 -14.52 6.17 -4.59
N VAL A 189 -14.77 6.03 -3.29
CA VAL A 189 -14.50 7.08 -2.30
C VAL A 189 -13.49 6.56 -1.28
N MET A 190 -12.46 7.35 -1.07
CA MET A 190 -11.50 7.25 0.01
C MET A 190 -11.89 8.22 1.12
N ARG A 191 -12.02 7.74 2.35
CA ARG A 191 -12.17 8.58 3.55
C ARG A 191 -10.98 8.36 4.45
N VAL A 192 -10.35 9.45 4.87
CA VAL A 192 -9.29 9.45 5.88
C VAL A 192 -9.81 10.17 7.11
N THR A 193 -9.78 9.49 8.24
CA THR A 193 -10.18 10.03 9.54
C THR A 193 -8.97 10.02 10.47
N VAL A 194 -8.62 11.18 11.01
CA VAL A 194 -7.46 11.38 11.88
C VAL A 194 -7.92 11.77 13.28
N GLU A 195 -7.44 11.02 14.28
CA GLU A 195 -7.70 11.26 15.70
C GLU A 195 -6.38 11.50 16.42
N ASN A 196 -6.24 12.65 17.08
CA ASN A 196 -5.13 12.91 18.00
C ASN A 196 -5.43 12.24 19.35
N ARG A 197 -4.59 11.27 19.74
CA ARG A 197 -4.79 10.49 20.98
C ARG A 197 -4.15 11.14 22.20
N ALA A 198 -3.27 12.12 22.00
CA ALA A 198 -2.55 12.79 23.07
C ALA A 198 -3.42 13.82 23.79
N ASP A 199 -2.94 14.27 24.95
CA ASP A 199 -3.48 15.38 25.73
C ASP A 199 -2.91 16.76 25.30
N GLU A 200 -2.15 16.82 24.21
CA GLU A 200 -1.64 18.04 23.59
C GLU A 200 -2.10 18.19 22.13
N SER A 201 -2.19 19.43 21.64
CA SER A 201 -2.47 19.69 20.22
C SER A 201 -1.30 19.28 19.35
N ALA A 202 -1.57 18.78 18.14
CA ALA A 202 -0.52 18.43 17.19
C ALA A 202 -0.92 18.78 15.74
N SER A 203 0.08 19.11 14.94
CA SER A 203 -0.09 19.42 13.52
C SER A 203 0.18 18.19 12.65
N LEU A 204 -0.60 18.05 11.59
CA LEU A 204 -0.41 16.99 10.60
C LEU A 204 -0.72 17.54 9.21
N ASP A 205 0.21 17.41 8.28
CA ASP A 205 -0.06 17.63 6.87
C ASP A 205 -0.52 16.30 6.26
N LEU A 206 -1.76 16.26 5.78
CA LEU A 206 -2.35 15.08 5.14
C LEU A 206 -2.43 15.27 3.62
N LEU A 207 -2.07 14.21 2.88
CA LEU A 207 -2.01 14.22 1.43
C LEU A 207 -2.64 12.94 0.85
N PRO A 208 -3.98 12.86 0.70
CA PRO A 208 -4.58 11.86 -0.18
C PRO A 208 -4.06 12.09 -1.60
N GLN A 209 -3.46 11.06 -2.17
CA GLN A 209 -2.69 11.17 -3.42
C GLN A 209 -3.16 10.15 -4.46
N ILE A 210 -3.03 10.55 -5.73
CA ILE A 210 -3.25 9.70 -6.90
C ILE A 210 -2.08 9.85 -7.87
N TRP A 211 -1.64 8.75 -8.48
CA TRP A 211 -0.60 8.78 -9.50
C TRP A 211 -0.75 7.68 -10.54
N ALA A 212 -0.15 7.91 -11.70
CA ALA A 212 0.04 6.88 -12.69
C ALA A 212 1.33 6.10 -12.42
N ARG A 213 1.27 4.76 -12.48
CA ARG A 213 2.49 3.94 -12.42
C ARG A 213 3.38 4.27 -13.60
N ASN A 214 4.68 4.44 -13.35
CA ASN A 214 5.62 4.73 -14.41
C ASN A 214 5.83 3.51 -15.31
N LYS A 215 5.18 3.53 -16.49
CA LYS A 215 5.41 2.57 -17.58
C LYS A 215 6.18 3.19 -18.75
N TRP A 216 6.08 4.51 -18.90
CA TRP A 216 6.59 5.27 -20.05
C TRP A 216 8.13 5.37 -20.06
N SER A 217 8.80 5.34 -18.90
CA SER A 217 10.26 5.40 -18.86
C SER A 217 10.96 4.13 -19.41
N TRP A 218 10.22 3.04 -19.60
CA TRP A 218 10.79 1.73 -19.96
C TRP A 218 10.49 1.29 -21.40
N LYS A 219 9.54 1.95 -22.07
CA LYS A 219 9.05 1.54 -23.39
C LYS A 219 8.85 2.77 -24.27
N GLU A 220 9.56 2.79 -25.38
CA GLU A 220 9.50 3.87 -26.36
C GLU A 220 8.13 3.89 -27.06
N GLY A 221 7.56 5.09 -27.23
CA GLY A 221 6.28 5.30 -27.93
C GLY A 221 5.02 5.13 -27.09
N ASP A 222 5.12 4.85 -25.79
CA ASP A 222 3.95 4.87 -24.90
C ASP A 222 3.54 6.31 -24.60
N GLU A 223 2.28 6.66 -24.88
CA GLU A 223 1.72 7.95 -24.49
C GLU A 223 1.72 8.09 -22.96
N ARG A 224 2.07 9.28 -22.47
CA ARG A 224 2.21 9.53 -21.04
C ARG A 224 0.83 9.85 -20.42
N PRO A 225 0.45 9.18 -19.31
CA PRO A 225 -0.74 9.57 -18.54
C PRO A 225 -0.62 11.00 -18.02
N LYS A 226 -1.75 11.64 -17.71
CA LYS A 226 -1.77 13.03 -17.23
C LYS A 226 -2.92 13.26 -16.27
N LEU A 227 -2.65 13.93 -15.17
CA LEU A 227 -3.61 14.56 -14.27
C LEU A 227 -3.54 16.06 -14.51
N THR A 228 -4.68 16.67 -14.85
CA THR A 228 -4.78 18.12 -15.09
C THR A 228 -5.83 18.72 -14.17
N LYS A 229 -5.49 19.83 -13.52
CA LYS A 229 -6.43 20.61 -12.71
C LYS A 229 -7.45 21.30 -13.61
N GLU A 230 -8.72 21.16 -13.29
CA GLU A 230 -9.83 21.86 -13.95
C GLU A 230 -10.75 22.50 -12.91
N THR A 231 -11.30 23.66 -13.25
CA THR A 231 -12.39 24.28 -12.49
C THR A 231 -13.65 24.24 -13.33
N VAL A 232 -14.64 23.47 -12.90
CA VAL A 232 -15.91 23.31 -13.62
C VAL A 232 -17.05 23.66 -12.69
N HIS A 233 -17.89 24.61 -13.09
CA HIS A 233 -18.99 25.16 -12.26
C HIS A 233 -18.53 25.60 -10.86
N GLY A 234 -17.34 26.18 -10.75
CA GLY A 234 -16.76 26.64 -9.48
C GLY A 234 -16.15 25.55 -8.59
N VAL A 235 -16.19 24.28 -9.02
CA VAL A 235 -15.56 23.17 -8.29
C VAL A 235 -14.23 22.81 -8.95
N THR A 236 -13.16 22.80 -8.14
CA THR A 236 -11.84 22.33 -8.59
C THR A 236 -11.78 20.81 -8.52
N ARG A 237 -11.39 20.18 -9.63
CA ARG A 237 -11.24 18.72 -9.78
C ARG A 237 -10.00 18.41 -10.62
N LEU A 238 -9.60 17.14 -10.67
CA LEU A 238 -8.59 16.66 -11.62
C LEU A 238 -9.25 15.83 -12.72
N LEU A 239 -8.80 16.03 -13.96
CA LEU A 239 -9.06 15.13 -15.07
C LEU A 239 -7.82 14.25 -15.29
N GLY A 240 -7.98 12.94 -15.12
CA GLY A 240 -6.95 11.93 -15.36
C GLY A 240 -7.15 11.25 -16.71
N THR A 241 -6.18 11.36 -17.61
CA THR A 241 -6.16 10.67 -18.91
C THR A 241 -5.05 9.63 -18.91
N HIS A 242 -5.36 8.40 -19.32
CA HIS A 242 -4.40 7.32 -19.47
C HIS A 242 -4.66 6.59 -20.78
N PRO A 243 -3.64 6.32 -21.61
CA PRO A 243 -3.84 5.61 -22.88
C PRO A 243 -4.50 4.25 -22.66
N GLY A 244 -5.51 3.93 -23.47
CA GLY A 244 -6.26 2.67 -23.36
C GLY A 244 -7.30 2.61 -22.25
N HIS A 245 -7.51 3.70 -21.49
CA HIS A 245 -8.49 3.79 -20.42
C HIS A 245 -9.37 5.03 -20.61
N GLU A 246 -10.64 4.91 -20.24
CA GLU A 246 -11.54 6.06 -20.17
C GLU A 246 -11.05 7.08 -19.11
N PRO A 247 -11.26 8.38 -19.31
CA PRO A 247 -10.82 9.40 -18.36
C PRO A 247 -11.47 9.22 -16.98
N ILE A 248 -10.68 9.50 -15.94
CA ILE A 248 -11.14 9.54 -14.56
C ILE A 248 -11.29 10.98 -14.09
N VAL A 249 -12.21 11.21 -13.17
CA VAL A 249 -12.33 12.48 -12.46
C VAL A 249 -11.92 12.25 -11.02
N VAL A 250 -11.15 13.17 -10.45
CA VAL A 250 -10.74 13.10 -9.04
C VAL A 250 -11.17 14.37 -8.34
N THR A 251 -11.79 14.22 -7.17
CA THR A 251 -12.26 15.32 -6.33
C THR A 251 -11.79 15.11 -4.90
N ALA A 252 -11.63 16.19 -4.16
CA ALA A 252 -11.29 16.17 -2.74
C ALA A 252 -12.13 17.21 -2.00
N TRP A 253 -12.58 16.87 -0.81
CA TRP A 253 -13.34 17.75 0.07
C TRP A 253 -13.19 17.31 1.52
N SER A 254 -13.41 18.22 2.45
CA SER A 254 -13.51 17.90 3.87
C SER A 254 -14.71 18.62 4.47
N PRO A 255 -15.49 17.95 5.35
CA PRO A 255 -16.49 18.62 6.17
C PRO A 255 -15.87 19.55 7.22
N ASP A 256 -14.61 19.34 7.59
CA ASP A 256 -13.96 20.03 8.71
C ASP A 256 -13.07 21.20 8.26
N THR A 257 -12.70 21.25 6.98
CA THR A 257 -11.91 22.34 6.40
C THR A 257 -12.21 22.55 4.93
N THR A 258 -12.19 23.81 4.48
CA THR A 258 -12.21 24.18 3.06
C THR A 258 -10.81 24.54 2.55
N VAL A 259 -9.80 24.50 3.42
CA VAL A 259 -8.42 24.86 3.09
C VAL A 259 -7.68 23.62 2.63
N PHE A 260 -7.48 23.50 1.32
CA PHE A 260 -6.58 22.51 0.73
C PHE A 260 -6.01 23.03 -0.59
N GLU A 261 -4.84 22.51 -0.98
CA GLU A 261 -4.18 22.83 -2.24
C GLU A 261 -3.94 21.55 -3.05
N TRP A 262 -4.20 21.63 -4.36
CA TRP A 262 -3.78 20.56 -5.27
C TRP A 262 -2.32 20.77 -5.67
N LEU A 263 -1.46 19.81 -5.29
CA LEU A 263 -0.05 19.75 -5.64
C LEU A 263 0.18 18.69 -6.72
N PHE A 264 1.15 18.92 -7.59
CA PHE A 264 1.51 18.00 -8.67
C PHE A 264 3.01 17.78 -8.75
N CYS A 265 3.40 16.57 -9.12
CA CYS A 265 4.75 16.24 -9.56
C CYS A 265 4.69 15.12 -10.62
N GLU A 266 5.84 14.62 -11.02
CA GLU A 266 5.92 13.45 -11.89
C GLU A 266 6.28 12.20 -11.10
N ASN A 267 5.66 11.05 -11.38
CA ASN A 267 6.13 9.75 -10.89
C ASN A 267 7.37 9.28 -11.69
N ASP A 268 8.34 10.18 -11.88
CA ASP A 268 9.62 9.92 -12.54
C ASP A 268 10.73 9.80 -11.50
N THR A 269 11.70 8.94 -11.79
CA THR A 269 12.92 8.86 -10.98
C THR A 269 13.64 10.22 -10.97
N ASN A 270 14.01 10.67 -9.77
CA ASN A 270 14.88 11.81 -9.57
C ASN A 270 16.31 11.44 -9.99
N VAL A 271 16.61 11.60 -11.29
CA VAL A 271 17.90 11.23 -11.87
C VAL A 271 19.05 12.11 -11.38
N ARG A 272 18.75 13.32 -10.90
CA ARG A 272 19.72 14.20 -10.24
C ARG A 272 20.23 13.57 -8.94
N ARG A 273 19.31 13.06 -8.10
CA ARG A 273 19.66 12.43 -6.82
C ARG A 273 20.41 11.10 -6.98
N HIS A 274 20.03 10.28 -7.96
CA HIS A 274 20.54 8.89 -8.07
C HIS A 274 21.64 8.68 -9.09
N PHE A 275 21.68 9.50 -10.14
CA PHE A 275 22.59 9.31 -11.28
C PHE A 275 23.43 10.56 -11.57
N ASN A 276 23.31 11.61 -10.76
CA ASN A 276 24.01 12.89 -10.95
C ASN A 276 23.81 13.46 -12.38
N MET A 277 22.64 13.22 -12.96
CA MET A 277 22.27 13.70 -14.29
C MET A 277 21.55 15.04 -14.17
N ASP A 278 21.87 15.96 -15.07
CA ASP A 278 21.16 17.24 -15.16
C ASP A 278 19.77 17.01 -15.77
N ALA A 279 18.74 17.21 -14.96
CA ALA A 279 17.35 17.10 -15.36
C ALA A 279 16.50 18.02 -14.50
N GLN A 280 15.53 18.67 -15.14
CA GLN A 280 14.58 19.54 -14.47
C GLN A 280 13.41 18.70 -13.94
N GLY A 281 13.02 18.96 -12.69
CA GLY A 281 11.86 18.35 -12.05
C GLY A 281 10.53 18.94 -12.55
N PRO A 282 9.42 18.72 -11.83
CA PRO A 282 9.33 18.04 -10.53
C PRO A 282 9.39 16.51 -10.65
N PHE A 283 10.10 15.84 -9.72
CA PHE A 283 10.24 14.36 -9.69
C PHE A 283 9.32 13.72 -8.65
N LYS A 284 9.41 12.38 -8.49
CA LYS A 284 8.54 11.58 -7.60
C LYS A 284 8.55 12.08 -6.16
N ASP A 285 9.70 12.54 -5.68
CA ASP A 285 9.94 13.11 -4.35
C ASP A 285 9.52 14.58 -4.21
N GLY A 286 8.88 15.17 -5.21
CA GLY A 286 8.51 16.59 -5.21
C GLY A 286 7.69 17.04 -3.99
N PHE A 287 6.72 16.23 -3.55
CA PHE A 287 5.95 16.54 -2.33
C PHE A 287 6.81 16.52 -1.07
N ASN A 288 7.79 15.61 -1.01
CA ASN A 288 8.72 15.53 0.10
C ASN A 288 9.60 16.77 0.16
N ASP A 289 10.20 17.15 -0.96
CA ASP A 289 11.11 18.29 -1.01
C ASP A 289 10.36 19.61 -0.76
N TYR A 290 9.12 19.73 -1.24
CA TYR A 290 8.26 20.88 -0.96
C TYR A 290 7.89 21.01 0.52
N LEU A 291 7.36 19.96 1.14
CA LEU A 291 6.85 20.03 2.51
C LEU A 291 7.96 19.97 3.55
N VAL A 292 8.90 19.03 3.39
CA VAL A 292 9.94 18.75 4.40
C VAL A 292 11.14 19.67 4.25
N HIS A 293 11.49 20.05 3.02
CA HIS A 293 12.68 20.88 2.74
C HIS A 293 12.35 22.31 2.30
N GLY A 294 11.07 22.65 2.12
CA GLY A 294 10.63 23.99 1.74
C GLY A 294 10.96 24.38 0.31
N ASP A 295 11.27 23.43 -0.57
CA ASP A 295 11.59 23.68 -1.98
C ASP A 295 10.31 23.95 -2.79
N ALA A 296 10.01 25.23 -3.01
CA ALA A 296 8.83 25.66 -3.74
C ALA A 296 8.80 25.22 -5.22
N ASP A 297 9.98 24.96 -5.81
CA ASP A 297 10.13 24.59 -7.22
C ASP A 297 10.05 23.06 -7.43
N ALA A 298 9.99 22.28 -6.34
CA ALA A 298 9.87 20.83 -6.39
C ALA A 298 8.46 20.34 -6.79
N ILE A 299 7.48 21.24 -6.93
CA ILE A 299 6.09 20.92 -7.28
C ILE A 299 5.53 21.83 -8.38
N ARG A 300 4.41 21.39 -8.97
CA ARG A 300 3.56 22.18 -9.86
C ARG A 300 2.14 22.30 -9.28
N ARG A 301 1.34 23.19 -9.89
CA ARG A 301 -0.04 23.54 -9.44
C ARG A 301 -1.13 23.33 -10.50
N ASP A 302 -0.73 22.84 -11.67
CA ASP A 302 -1.56 22.75 -12.87
C ASP A 302 -1.72 21.30 -13.37
N ALA A 303 -0.63 20.54 -13.46
CA ALA A 303 -0.66 19.18 -13.98
C ALA A 303 0.56 18.32 -13.58
N GLY A 304 0.43 17.00 -13.74
CA GLY A 304 1.51 16.01 -13.61
C GLY A 304 1.01 14.56 -13.75
N THR A 305 1.89 13.59 -13.53
CA THR A 305 1.50 12.16 -13.43
C THR A 305 1.20 11.73 -12.00
N LYS A 306 1.53 12.55 -11.01
CA LYS A 306 1.22 12.38 -9.59
C LYS A 306 0.62 13.67 -9.04
N ALA A 307 -0.46 13.54 -8.26
CA ALA A 307 -1.14 14.67 -7.64
C ALA A 307 -1.58 14.33 -6.22
N ALA A 308 -1.66 15.34 -5.37
CA ALA A 308 -2.15 15.21 -4.00
C ALA A 308 -3.00 16.40 -3.59
N ALA A 309 -4.04 16.16 -2.80
CA ALA A 309 -4.75 17.22 -2.08
C ALA A 309 -4.06 17.45 -0.74
N HIS A 310 -3.25 18.50 -0.64
CA HIS A 310 -2.57 18.86 0.61
C HIS A 310 -3.54 19.57 1.55
N VAL A 311 -3.72 18.97 2.73
CA VAL A 311 -4.60 19.48 3.79
C VAL A 311 -3.78 19.67 5.07
N PRO A 312 -3.43 20.90 5.46
CA PRO A 312 -2.80 21.16 6.75
C PRO A 312 -3.85 21.07 7.86
N LEU A 313 -3.61 20.18 8.83
CA LEU A 313 -4.46 19.97 10.00
C LEU A 313 -3.78 20.45 11.28
N ASN A 314 -4.57 21.07 12.16
CA ASN A 314 -4.21 21.33 13.54
C ASN A 314 -5.25 20.66 14.44
N LEU A 315 -4.86 19.57 15.09
CA LEU A 315 -5.76 18.67 15.79
C LEU A 315 -5.70 18.94 17.31
N PRO A 316 -6.82 19.30 17.95
CA PRO A 316 -6.84 19.56 19.39
C PRO A 316 -6.63 18.26 20.20
N PRO A 317 -6.26 18.38 21.49
CA PRO A 317 -6.07 17.25 22.40
C PRO A 317 -7.33 16.38 22.48
N GLN A 318 -7.17 15.06 22.35
CA GLN A 318 -8.28 14.10 22.47
C GLN A 318 -9.54 14.54 21.68
N GLY A 319 -9.30 15.22 20.56
CA GLY A 319 -10.30 15.97 19.84
C GLY A 319 -11.27 15.10 19.06
N ARG A 320 -12.35 15.74 18.56
CA ARG A 320 -13.20 15.08 17.56
C ARG A 320 -12.35 14.72 16.33
N PRO A 321 -12.52 13.51 15.76
CA PRO A 321 -11.82 13.11 14.55
C PRO A 321 -12.03 14.14 13.42
N SER A 322 -10.96 14.50 12.70
CA SER A 322 -11.07 15.23 11.44
C SER A 322 -11.16 14.25 10.28
N SER A 323 -12.07 14.48 9.35
CA SER A 323 -12.31 13.62 8.20
C SER A 323 -12.03 14.36 6.89
N ILE A 324 -11.35 13.70 5.98
CA ILE A 324 -11.10 14.18 4.60
C ILE A 324 -11.56 13.08 3.65
N CYS A 325 -12.30 13.47 2.63
CA CYS A 325 -12.81 12.58 1.59
C CYS A 325 -12.15 12.92 0.26
N ALA A 326 -11.57 11.91 -0.38
CA ALA A 326 -11.12 11.99 -1.76
C ALA A 326 -11.96 11.01 -2.60
N GLY A 327 -12.65 11.54 -3.60
CA GLY A 327 -13.41 10.74 -4.55
C GLY A 327 -12.59 10.53 -5.81
N VAL A 328 -12.60 9.31 -6.34
CA VAL A 328 -12.27 9.04 -7.74
C VAL A 328 -13.58 8.63 -8.43
N PRO A 329 -14.49 9.59 -8.74
CA PRO A 329 -15.63 9.27 -9.58
C PRO A 329 -15.15 8.85 -10.97
N SER A 330 -15.54 7.66 -11.42
CA SER A 330 -15.18 7.20 -12.75
C SER A 330 -16.27 7.45 -13.80
N PHE A 331 -15.74 7.78 -14.98
CA PHE A 331 -16.36 7.94 -16.29
C PHE A 331 -17.39 9.06 -16.41
N ALA A 332 -16.97 10.19 -16.97
CA ALA A 332 -17.91 11.02 -17.73
C ALA A 332 -18.32 10.19 -18.97
N PRO A 333 -19.61 9.88 -19.21
CA PRO A 333 -20.01 9.30 -20.48
C PRO A 333 -19.74 10.36 -21.55
N MET A 334 -18.67 10.17 -22.31
CA MET A 334 -18.47 10.93 -23.52
C MET A 334 -19.61 10.52 -24.45
N LYS A 335 -20.60 11.41 -24.65
CA LYS A 335 -21.62 11.23 -25.69
C LYS A 335 -20.87 10.84 -26.95
N ARG A 336 -21.09 9.61 -27.44
CA ARG A 336 -20.68 9.24 -28.79
C ARG A 336 -21.14 10.37 -29.69
N ARG A 337 -20.22 11.13 -30.27
CA ARG A 337 -20.56 12.03 -31.37
C ARG A 337 -21.18 11.11 -32.42
N SER A 338 -22.50 11.22 -32.58
CA SER A 338 -23.17 10.69 -33.75
C SER A 338 -22.43 11.25 -34.95
N MET A 339 -21.76 10.38 -35.70
CA MET A 339 -21.31 10.71 -37.05
C MET A 339 -22.49 11.36 -37.77
N PRO A 340 -22.36 12.58 -38.31
CA PRO A 340 -23.42 13.15 -39.11
C PRO A 340 -23.59 12.24 -40.33
N SER A 341 -24.75 11.58 -40.40
CA SER A 341 -25.19 10.81 -41.55
C SER A 341 -25.47 11.76 -42.70
N ASN A 342 -24.42 12.19 -43.40
CA ASN A 342 -24.52 12.90 -44.67
C ASN A 342 -23.61 12.23 -45.70
N CYS A 343 -24.13 11.16 -46.30
CA CYS A 343 -23.77 10.77 -47.65
C CYS A 343 -25.03 10.29 -48.36
N SER A 344 -25.80 11.24 -48.88
CA SER A 344 -26.73 11.00 -49.97
C SER A 344 -25.99 11.23 -51.29
N ARG A 345 -25.80 10.19 -52.10
CA ARG A 345 -26.14 10.19 -53.54
C ARG A 345 -25.81 8.85 -54.22
N SER A 346 -26.89 8.19 -54.65
CA SER A 346 -27.09 7.57 -55.97
C SER A 346 -26.04 6.59 -56.53
N ALA A 347 -26.37 5.30 -56.55
CA ALA A 347 -26.24 4.44 -57.73
C ALA A 347 -27.15 3.21 -57.60
N SER A 348 -28.01 3.01 -58.60
CA SER A 348 -29.02 1.95 -58.72
C SER A 348 -28.42 0.55 -59.00
N PRO A 349 -29.17 -0.55 -58.76
CA PRO A 349 -28.62 -1.90 -58.67
C PRO A 349 -28.58 -2.65 -60.01
N LYS A 350 -27.63 -3.56 -60.19
CA LYS A 350 -27.65 -4.61 -61.23
C LYS A 350 -27.20 -5.97 -60.67
N PRO A 351 -27.68 -7.09 -61.26
CA PRO A 351 -28.02 -8.30 -60.50
C PRO A 351 -26.96 -9.41 -60.50
N MET A 352 -27.20 -10.37 -59.60
CA MET A 352 -26.47 -11.62 -59.35
C MET A 352 -26.00 -12.37 -60.61
N ARG A 353 -24.78 -12.94 -60.52
CA ARG A 353 -24.42 -14.16 -61.24
C ARG A 353 -23.73 -15.16 -60.32
N SER A 354 -24.15 -16.41 -60.52
CA SER A 354 -23.90 -17.65 -59.79
C SER A 354 -22.51 -18.27 -60.00
N MET A 355 -22.25 -19.31 -59.20
CA MET A 355 -21.23 -20.38 -59.29
C MET A 355 -19.88 -20.05 -58.63
N ARG A 356 -19.24 -20.93 -57.83
CA ARG A 356 -19.33 -22.39 -57.68
C ARG A 356 -18.80 -22.80 -56.30
N ARG A 357 -19.40 -23.86 -55.73
CA ARG A 357 -18.82 -24.67 -54.64
C ARG A 357 -17.57 -25.39 -55.13
N CYS A 358 -16.56 -25.54 -54.28
CA CYS A 358 -15.69 -26.70 -54.34
C CYS A 358 -15.39 -27.16 -52.90
N SER A 359 -15.84 -28.38 -52.61
CA SER A 359 -15.62 -29.16 -51.41
C SER A 359 -14.60 -30.23 -51.71
N THR A 360 -13.56 -30.38 -50.90
CA THR A 360 -12.81 -31.63 -50.78
C THR A 360 -12.27 -31.80 -49.36
N LEU A 361 -12.73 -32.88 -48.71
CA LEU A 361 -12.08 -33.50 -47.56
C LEU A 361 -10.71 -34.05 -47.95
N SER A 362 -9.74 -34.08 -47.01
CA SER A 362 -9.05 -35.32 -46.62
C SER A 362 -8.12 -35.14 -45.40
N LYS A 363 -8.39 -35.95 -44.37
CA LYS A 363 -7.52 -36.70 -43.44
C LYS A 363 -6.23 -36.08 -42.84
N ALA A 364 -6.16 -36.20 -41.51
CA ALA A 364 -4.99 -36.10 -40.65
C ALA A 364 -3.90 -37.16 -40.95
N PRO A 365 -2.68 -36.93 -40.45
CA PRO A 365 -2.04 -37.98 -39.63
C PRO A 365 -1.50 -37.45 -38.29
N THR A 366 -1.52 -38.38 -37.35
CA THR A 366 -1.03 -38.34 -35.97
C THR A 366 0.49 -38.46 -35.84
N SER A 367 0.97 -38.08 -34.65
CA SER A 367 2.22 -38.47 -33.96
C SER A 367 3.42 -37.51 -34.07
N GLY A 368 3.89 -37.09 -32.90
CA GLY A 368 5.01 -36.17 -32.69
C GLY A 368 5.05 -35.70 -31.25
N SER A 369 5.34 -36.63 -30.34
CA SER A 369 5.49 -36.39 -28.89
C SER A 369 6.65 -35.42 -28.63
N CYS A 370 6.38 -34.29 -27.96
CA CYS A 370 7.40 -33.47 -27.34
C CYS A 370 7.03 -33.20 -25.88
N SER A 371 7.93 -33.59 -24.98
CA SER A 371 7.79 -33.62 -23.54
C SER A 371 7.72 -32.22 -22.92
N ALA A 372 6.59 -31.85 -22.32
CA ALA A 372 6.50 -30.72 -21.40
C ALA A 372 6.91 -31.17 -19.99
N ARG A 373 8.08 -30.70 -19.52
CA ARG A 373 8.49 -30.82 -18.12
C ARG A 373 7.55 -30.00 -17.25
N ARG A 374 6.77 -30.68 -16.38
CA ARG A 374 6.03 -30.05 -15.28
C ARG A 374 7.02 -29.49 -14.26
N TRP A 375 6.95 -28.19 -14.02
CA TRP A 375 7.47 -27.59 -12.78
C TRP A 375 6.48 -27.88 -11.66
N ARG A 376 6.90 -28.67 -10.67
CA ARG A 376 6.21 -28.79 -9.38
C ARG A 376 6.64 -27.59 -8.53
N ALA A 377 5.73 -26.68 -8.23
CA ALA A 377 5.93 -25.71 -7.16
C ALA A 377 5.81 -26.45 -5.81
N CYS A 378 6.85 -26.38 -5.00
CA CYS A 378 6.79 -26.76 -3.59
C CYS A 378 5.96 -25.71 -2.85
N CYS A 379 4.73 -26.05 -2.48
CA CYS A 379 3.96 -25.29 -1.50
C CYS A 379 4.54 -25.54 -0.10
N GLY A 380 5.39 -24.62 0.37
CA GLY A 380 5.69 -24.49 1.80
C GLY A 380 4.44 -24.00 2.54
N ARG A 381 4.08 -24.67 3.63
CA ARG A 381 3.00 -24.25 4.52
C ARG A 381 3.46 -23.01 5.30
N SER A 382 2.86 -21.85 5.04
CA SER A 382 2.88 -20.73 5.98
C SER A 382 1.72 -20.91 6.96
N SER A 383 2.03 -21.04 8.25
CA SER A 383 1.05 -21.04 9.33
C SER A 383 0.61 -19.60 9.63
N ILE A 384 -0.49 -19.17 9.03
CA ILE A 384 -1.21 -17.96 9.47
C ILE A 384 -2.09 -18.37 10.64
N THR A 385 -1.81 -17.82 11.82
CA THR A 385 -2.67 -17.93 13.00
C THR A 385 -3.45 -16.62 13.10
N SER A 386 -4.72 -16.61 12.73
CA SER A 386 -5.61 -15.47 12.92
C SER A 386 -6.22 -15.52 14.33
N SER A 387 -5.81 -14.63 15.21
CA SER A 387 -6.50 -14.40 16.49
C SER A 387 -7.42 -13.19 16.36
N THR A 388 -8.74 -13.42 16.45
CA THR A 388 -9.73 -12.36 16.66
C THR A 388 -9.74 -11.99 18.14
N SER A 389 -9.32 -10.77 18.50
CA SER A 389 -9.54 -10.22 19.84
C SER A 389 -10.57 -9.11 19.78
N SER A 390 -11.68 -9.27 20.49
CA SER A 390 -12.65 -8.20 20.75
C SER A 390 -12.00 -7.07 21.54
N ALA A 391 -12.10 -5.84 21.01
CA ALA A 391 -11.59 -4.64 21.63
C ALA A 391 -12.28 -4.35 22.98
N GLY A 392 -11.46 -4.18 24.03
CA GLY A 392 -11.91 -3.79 25.35
C GLY A 392 -10.74 -3.68 26.31
N TRP A 393 -9.95 -2.61 26.19
CA TRP A 393 -8.94 -2.25 27.19
C TRP A 393 -9.26 -0.86 27.75
N THR A 394 -9.83 -0.84 28.96
CA THR A 394 -9.86 0.33 29.83
C THR A 394 -8.61 0.32 30.69
N ALA A 395 -7.68 1.25 30.43
CA ALA A 395 -6.53 1.46 31.30
C ALA A 395 -6.97 2.25 32.55
N THR A 396 -7.00 1.59 33.71
CA THR A 396 -7.06 2.29 35.01
C THR A 396 -5.69 2.93 35.33
N PRO A 397 -5.60 4.25 35.57
CA PRO A 397 -4.33 4.89 35.86
C PRO A 397 -3.91 4.59 37.32
N ARG A 398 -2.74 3.99 37.51
CA ARG A 398 -2.05 4.01 38.81
C ARG A 398 -1.13 5.22 38.86
N SER A 399 -1.52 6.23 39.63
CA SER A 399 -0.67 7.36 39.97
C SER A 399 0.50 6.91 40.85
N ARG A 400 1.73 7.11 40.37
CA ARG A 400 2.92 7.20 41.23
C ARG A 400 3.79 8.35 40.76
N ARG A 401 3.60 9.50 41.39
CA ARG A 401 4.58 10.60 41.41
C ARG A 401 5.90 10.06 41.99
N ARG A 402 7.02 10.23 41.28
CA ARG A 402 8.37 10.16 41.86
C ARG A 402 8.91 11.59 42.03
N PRO A 403 9.50 11.95 43.17
CA PRO A 403 10.23 13.20 43.30
C PRO A 403 11.72 13.00 42.97
N HIS A 404 12.32 14.03 42.36
CA HIS A 404 13.75 14.20 42.22
C HIS A 404 14.43 14.42 43.59
N ARG A 405 15.54 13.73 43.86
CA ARG A 405 16.76 14.33 44.45
C ARG A 405 17.97 13.40 44.39
N ALA A 406 19.13 14.04 44.46
CA ALA A 406 20.45 13.56 44.07
C ALA A 406 21.24 12.80 45.16
N ASN A 407 22.21 12.03 44.66
CA ASN A 407 23.57 11.78 45.15
C ASN A 407 23.89 10.86 46.36
N ARG A 408 24.95 10.06 46.11
CA ARG A 408 25.90 9.33 46.97
C ARG A 408 25.67 7.83 47.13
N GLY A 409 26.77 7.11 46.97
CA GLY A 409 26.82 5.66 46.80
C GLY A 409 26.96 4.89 48.10
N ALA A 410 26.78 3.58 47.99
CA ALA A 410 27.55 2.55 48.68
C ALA A 410 27.02 1.18 48.23
N ILE A 411 27.96 0.24 48.12
CA ILE A 411 27.80 -1.17 47.78
C ILE A 411 27.01 -1.88 48.88
N ALA A 412 26.03 -2.71 48.51
CA ALA A 412 25.65 -3.89 49.29
C ALA A 412 24.88 -4.90 48.44
N THR A 413 25.42 -6.10 48.40
CA THR A 413 24.85 -7.37 47.93
C THR A 413 23.54 -7.71 48.63
N GLY A 414 22.57 -8.24 47.88
CA GLY A 414 21.35 -8.81 48.44
C GLY A 414 20.48 -9.45 47.37
N GLY A 415 20.69 -10.75 47.13
CA GLY A 415 19.80 -11.55 46.29
C GLY A 415 18.43 -11.72 46.93
N ILE A 416 17.37 -11.59 46.14
CA ILE A 416 16.03 -12.06 46.50
C ILE A 416 15.42 -12.79 45.29
N CYS A 417 14.96 -13.99 45.63
CA CYS A 417 14.35 -15.04 44.84
C CYS A 417 13.12 -14.54 44.04
N ALA A 418 13.10 -14.77 42.73
CA ALA A 418 11.91 -14.62 41.91
C ALA A 418 11.20 -15.97 41.76
N THR A 419 10.07 -16.12 42.44
CA THR A 419 9.14 -17.25 42.30
C THR A 419 8.53 -17.21 40.89
N ARG A 420 8.89 -18.17 40.04
CA ARG A 420 8.28 -18.38 38.72
C ARG A 420 6.86 -18.91 38.86
N ILE A 421 5.87 -18.17 38.36
CA ILE A 421 4.56 -18.73 38.00
C ILE A 421 4.66 -19.20 36.56
N SER A 422 4.81 -20.52 36.39
CA SER A 422 4.73 -21.19 35.10
C SER A 422 3.27 -21.52 34.77
N CYS A 423 2.70 -20.90 33.74
CA CYS A 423 1.47 -21.40 33.11
C CYS A 423 1.87 -22.18 31.85
N ARG A 424 1.68 -23.51 31.90
CA ARG A 424 1.80 -24.42 30.76
C ARG A 424 0.52 -24.34 29.92
N CYS A 425 0.65 -24.11 28.62
CA CYS A 425 -0.38 -24.50 27.64
C CYS A 425 -0.14 -25.96 27.19
N PRO A 426 -1.21 -26.74 26.95
CA PRO A 426 -1.11 -28.17 26.65
C PRO A 426 -0.66 -28.43 25.20
N THR A 427 0.37 -29.25 25.05
CA THR A 427 0.82 -29.83 23.78
C THR A 427 -0.13 -30.91 23.30
N SER A 428 -0.47 -30.85 22.02
CA SER A 428 -1.25 -31.85 21.30
C SER A 428 -0.44 -33.14 21.06
N GLY A 429 -1.00 -34.25 21.57
CA GLY A 429 -1.06 -35.58 20.95
C GLY A 429 0.17 -36.15 20.26
N SER A 430 0.91 -36.99 20.98
CA SER A 430 1.78 -38.03 20.42
C SER A 430 0.98 -39.11 19.67
N ILE A 431 1.39 -39.48 18.46
CA ILE A 431 1.05 -40.77 17.85
C ILE A 431 2.31 -41.64 17.89
N ARG A 432 2.20 -42.82 18.52
CA ARG A 432 3.26 -43.83 18.59
C ARG A 432 3.31 -44.64 17.28
N GLY A 433 4.51 -44.68 16.69
CA GLY A 433 5.31 -45.88 16.40
C GLY A 433 4.77 -46.95 15.44
N THR A 434 5.54 -47.20 14.38
CA THR A 434 5.92 -48.56 13.97
C THR A 434 7.39 -48.59 13.54
N HIS A 435 8.13 -49.56 14.08
CA HIS A 435 9.53 -49.89 13.79
C HIS A 435 9.70 -50.46 12.38
N HIS A 436 10.90 -50.30 11.81
CA HIS A 436 11.73 -51.13 10.91
C HIS A 436 12.71 -50.12 10.26
N GLY A 437 14.04 -50.19 10.23
CA GLY A 437 15.04 -51.24 10.41
C GLY A 437 16.19 -50.88 9.45
N ILE A 438 17.37 -50.57 10.01
CA ILE A 438 18.72 -50.81 9.46
C ILE A 438 19.11 -50.18 8.09
N SER A 439 20.04 -49.21 8.10
CA SER A 439 21.44 -49.39 7.62
C SER A 439 22.15 -48.05 7.39
N ARG A 440 23.40 -48.00 7.85
CA ARG A 440 24.37 -46.91 7.64
C ARG A 440 24.89 -46.97 6.21
N PHE A 441 25.08 -45.80 5.57
CA PHE A 441 26.02 -45.66 4.45
C PHE A 441 26.86 -44.38 4.64
N MET A 442 28.15 -44.58 4.85
CA MET A 442 29.21 -43.58 4.68
C MET A 442 29.49 -43.37 3.17
N PRO A 443 29.99 -42.19 2.75
CA PRO A 443 30.38 -41.93 1.38
C PRO A 443 31.84 -42.37 1.12
N PRO A 444 32.21 -42.85 -0.07
CA PRO A 444 33.60 -43.03 -0.43
C PRO A 444 34.21 -41.73 -0.96
N ARG A 445 35.43 -41.45 -0.53
CA ARG A 445 36.36 -40.49 -1.12
C ARG A 445 37.06 -41.10 -2.34
N SER A 446 37.44 -40.18 -3.25
CA SER A 446 38.51 -40.20 -4.27
C SER A 446 38.39 -41.16 -5.47
N ARG A 447 38.35 -40.58 -6.68
CA ARG A 447 39.55 -40.20 -7.44
C ARG A 447 39.31 -38.94 -8.24
#